data_AF-A0A821DGK4-F1
#
_entry.id   AF-A0A821DGK4-F1
#
_cell.length_a   1.000
_cell.length_b   1.000
_cell.length_c   1.000
_cell.angle_alpha   90.00
_cell.angle_beta   90.00
_cell.angle_gamma   90.00
#
_symmetry.space_group_name_H-M   'P 1'
#
loop_
_entity.id
_entity.type
_entity.pdbx_description
1 polymer ?
#
loop_
_entity_poly.entity_id
_entity_poly.type
_entity_poly.pdbx_seq_one_letter_code
_entity_poly.pdbx_strand_id
1 'polypeptide(L)' 'QYTGSYCETRSTTCSPTTCANAGLCLATTDGAGWLCVCQPQFTGDRCQNPISGNFINRI' A
#
# COMPACT_ATOMS: atom_id res chain seq x y z
N GLN A 1 11.40 4.30 4.70
CA GLN A 1 12.00 4.85 5.93
C GLN A 1 11.35 4.11 7.10
N TYR A 2 12.13 3.75 8.11
CA TYR A 2 11.66 3.09 9.33
C TYR A 2 12.12 3.98 10.48
N THR A 3 11.29 4.13 11.50
CA THR A 3 11.56 4.96 12.68
C THR A 3 11.63 4.04 13.92
N GLY A 4 12.08 4.58 15.05
CA GLY A 4 12.30 3.80 16.27
C GLY A 4 13.76 3.40 16.47
N SER A 5 14.12 3.07 17.71
CA SER A 5 15.51 2.76 18.10
C SER A 5 16.08 1.53 17.40
N TYR A 6 15.22 0.66 16.86
CA TYR A 6 15.58 -0.54 16.11
C TYR A 6 15.02 -0.51 14.68
N CYS A 7 14.56 0.65 14.20
CA CYS A 7 13.88 0.76 12.90
C CYS A 7 12.69 -0.22 12.78
N GLU A 8 12.04 -0.51 13.90
CA GLU A 8 10.92 -1.43 14.03
C GLU A 8 9.59 -0.74 13.67
N THR A 9 9.53 0.58 13.85
CA THR A 9 8.32 1.36 13.60
C THR A 9 8.27 1.69 12.12
N ARG A 10 7.25 1.16 11.47
CA ARG A 10 6.98 1.42 10.07
C ARG A 10 6.67 2.91 9.91
N SER A 11 7.45 3.67 9.12
CA SER A 11 7.21 5.11 8.95
C SER A 11 5.76 5.37 8.59
N THR A 12 5.16 6.30 9.32
CA THR A 12 3.84 6.90 9.06
C THR A 12 3.81 7.76 7.80
N THR A 13 4.97 7.99 7.17
CA THR A 13 5.13 8.75 5.93
C THR A 13 5.25 7.83 4.72
N CYS A 14 4.79 8.34 3.57
CA CYS A 14 4.91 7.63 2.30
C CYS A 14 6.37 7.37 1.94
N SER A 15 6.74 6.10 1.94
CA SER A 15 8.04 5.59 1.49
C SER A 15 7.83 4.84 0.18
N PRO A 16 8.81 4.80 -0.73
CA PRO A 16 8.73 4.04 -1.99
C PRO A 16 8.44 2.54 -1.79
N THR A 17 8.66 2.01 -0.57
CA THR A 17 8.37 0.62 -0.18
C THR A 17 7.06 0.46 0.60
N THR A 18 6.32 1.53 0.88
CA THR A 18 5.09 1.48 1.70
C THR A 18 3.99 0.71 1.00
N CYS A 19 3.72 1.02 -0.27
CA CYS A 19 2.79 0.31 -1.14
C CYS A 19 3.56 -0.64 -2.06
N ALA A 20 3.13 -1.90 -2.12
CA ALA A 20 3.65 -2.90 -3.04
C ALA A 20 3.04 -2.74 -4.44
N ASN A 21 3.59 -3.46 -5.42
CA ASN A 21 3.04 -3.57 -6.78
C ASN A 21 2.74 -2.21 -7.45
N ALA A 22 3.67 -1.25 -7.29
CA ALA A 22 3.53 0.11 -7.83
C ALA A 22 2.25 0.85 -7.37
N GLY A 23 1.73 0.52 -6.19
CA GLY A 23 0.66 1.29 -5.56
C GLY A 23 1.10 2.72 -5.23
N LEU A 24 0.18 3.68 -5.39
CA LEU A 24 0.42 5.07 -5.05
C LEU A 24 0.22 5.27 -3.55
N CYS A 25 1.22 5.84 -2.88
CA CYS A 25 1.10 6.20 -1.47
C CYS A 25 0.64 7.65 -1.33
N LEU A 26 -0.44 7.86 -0.58
CA LEU A 26 -0.98 9.17 -0.23
C LEU A 26 -0.85 9.38 1.28
N ALA A 27 -0.22 10.47 1.71
CA ALA A 27 -0.20 10.86 3.11
C ALA A 27 -1.56 11.46 3.50
N THR A 28 -2.06 11.13 4.69
CA THR A 28 -3.30 11.73 5.18
C THR A 28 -3.06 13.18 5.61
N THR A 29 -4.03 14.06 5.40
CA THR A 29 -3.93 15.50 5.68
C THR A 29 -3.78 15.83 7.16
N ASP A 30 -4.21 14.92 8.04
CA ASP A 30 -4.04 15.00 9.49
C ASP A 30 -2.64 14.55 9.97
N GLY A 31 -1.78 14.07 9.06
CA GLY A 31 -0.43 13.58 9.36
C GLY A 31 -0.42 12.31 10.22
N ALA A 32 -1.58 11.69 10.45
CA ALA A 32 -1.73 10.52 11.32
C ALA A 32 -1.40 9.20 10.61
N GLY A 33 -1.31 9.19 9.26
CA GLY A 33 -0.97 7.98 8.52
C GLY A 33 -0.84 8.16 7.01
N TRP A 34 -1.05 7.05 6.31
CA TRP A 34 -0.96 6.95 4.86
C TRP A 34 -2.00 5.96 4.32
N LEU A 35 -2.35 6.14 3.06
CA LEU A 35 -3.24 5.27 2.30
C LEU A 35 -2.53 4.80 1.04
N CYS A 36 -2.64 3.51 0.71
CA CYS A 36 -2.21 2.98 -0.58
C CYS A 36 -3.37 2.90 -1.55
N VAL A 37 -3.24 3.54 -2.70
CA VAL A 37 -4.12 3.38 -3.86
C VAL A 37 -3.51 2.34 -4.79
N CYS A 38 -4.20 1.20 -4.92
CA CYS A 38 -3.70 0.06 -5.66
C CYS A 38 -3.92 0.19 -7.16
N GLN A 39 -2.96 -0.33 -7.93
CA GLN A 39 -3.13 -0.51 -9.37
C GLN A 39 -4.27 -1.50 -9.65
N PRO A 40 -4.90 -1.41 -10.83
CA PRO A 40 -5.82 -2.44 -11.29
C PRO A 40 -5.15 -3.81 -11.15
N GLN A 41 -5.89 -4.81 -10.65
CA GLN A 41 -5.39 -6.16 -10.35
C GLN A 41 -4.61 -6.32 -9.04
N PHE A 42 -4.55 -5.32 -8.14
CA PHE A 42 -3.96 -5.48 -6.80
C PHE A 42 -4.88 -4.96 -5.68
N THR A 43 -4.80 -5.56 -4.49
CA THR A 43 -5.64 -5.30 -3.31
C THR A 43 -4.87 -5.55 -2.00
N GLY A 44 -5.52 -5.25 -0.88
CA GLY A 44 -4.97 -5.24 0.47
C GLY A 44 -4.41 -3.86 0.86
N ASP A 45 -4.17 -3.66 2.16
CA ASP A 45 -3.77 -2.35 2.72
C ASP A 45 -2.48 -1.77 2.12
N ARG A 46 -1.62 -2.61 1.55
CA ARG A 46 -0.40 -2.22 0.85
C ARG A 46 -0.40 -2.66 -0.60
N CYS A 47 -1.53 -3.04 -1.17
CA CYS A 47 -1.60 -3.59 -2.53
C CYS A 47 -0.75 -4.86 -2.69
N GLN A 48 -0.55 -5.63 -1.61
CA GLN A 48 0.31 -6.80 -1.59
C GLN A 48 -0.31 -8.03 -2.26
N ASN A 49 -1.65 -8.05 -2.39
CA ASN A 49 -2.37 -9.19 -2.91
C ASN A 49 -2.79 -8.93 -4.37
N PRO A 50 -2.46 -9.80 -5.32
CA PRO A 50 -3.07 -9.73 -6.64
C PRO A 50 -4.56 -10.06 -6.54
N ILE A 51 -5.40 -9.26 -7.19
CA ILE A 51 -6.80 -9.59 -7.43
C ILE A 51 -6.74 -10.66 -8.53
N SER A 52 -6.78 -11.94 -8.15
CA SER A 52 -6.87 -13.01 -9.12
C SER A 52 -8.16 -12.82 -9.92
N GLY A 53 -8.01 -12.37 -11.17
CA GLY A 53 -9.11 -12.10 -12.06
C GLY A 53 -9.85 -13.38 -12.43
N ASN A 54 -10.77 -13.82 -11.57
CA ASN A 54 -11.79 -14.82 -11.93
C ASN A 54 -13.16 -14.16 -12.16
N PHE A 55 -13.17 -12.93 -12.68
CA PHE A 55 -14.40 -12.21 -13.02
C PHE A 55 -14.47 -11.77 -14.49
N ILE A 56 -13.48 -12.08 -15.34
CA ILE A 56 -13.51 -11.72 -16.77
C ILE A 56 -13.84 -12.90 -17.69
N ASN A 57 -14.28 -14.06 -17.16
CA ASN A 57 -14.73 -15.16 -18.02
C ASN A 57 -15.59 -16.21 -17.27
N ARG A 58 -16.82 -15.82 -16.90
CA ARG A 58 -17.89 -16.77 -16.57
C ARG A 58 -19.22 -16.32 -17.14
N ILE A 59 -19.29 -16.14 -18.46
CA ILE A 59 -20.52 -16.27 -19.25
C ILE A 59 -20.11 -16.72 -20.65
#